data_AF-A0A2K3K341-F1
#
_entry.id   AF-A0A2K3K341-F1
#
_cell.length_a   1.000
_cell.length_b   1.000
_cell.length_c   1.000
_cell.angle_alpha   90.00
_cell.angle_beta   90.00
_cell.angle_gamma   90.00
#
_symmetry.space_group_name_H-M   'P 1'
#
loop_
_entity.id
_entity.type
_entity.pdbx_description
1 polymer ?
#
loop_
_entity_poly.entity_id
_entity_poly.type
_entity_poly.pdbx_seq_one_letter_code
_entity_poly.pdbx_strand_id
1 'polypeptide(L)'
;MNGAVEAANKNIKKIIQKMVKNYKDWHEMLPYALHGYRTTVRTSTGATPFSLVYGMEAVLPIEVEIPSLRVLMETKLEEAEWVQT
;
A
#
# COMPACT_ATOMS: atom_id res chain seq x y z
N MET A 1 -22.64 9.50 12.32
CA MET A 1 -22.15 10.36 11.22
C MET A 1 -20.66 10.11 11.09
N ASN A 2 -20.17 9.53 9.99
CA ASN A 2 -18.80 8.98 9.89
C ASN A 2 -17.97 9.67 8.79
N GLY A 3 -18.13 11.00 8.67
CA GLY A 3 -17.59 11.77 7.53
C GLY A 3 -16.08 11.67 7.32
N ALA A 4 -15.30 11.54 8.40
CA ALA A 4 -13.85 11.31 8.30
C ALA A 4 -13.52 9.96 7.64
N VAL A 5 -14.23 8.91 8.03
CA VAL A 5 -14.10 7.56 7.44
C VAL A 5 -14.54 7.56 5.99
N GLU A 6 -15.65 8.23 5.67
CA GLU A 6 -16.14 8.37 4.29
C GLU A 6 -15.14 9.10 3.40
N ALA A 7 -14.54 10.17 3.89
CA ALA A 7 -13.50 10.92 3.16
C ALA A 7 -12.23 10.08 2.94
N ALA A 8 -11.80 9.32 3.96
CA ALA A 8 -10.66 8.42 3.84
C ALA A 8 -10.93 7.32 2.80
N ASN A 9 -12.09 6.66 2.87
CA ASN A 9 -12.49 5.61 1.94
C ASN A 9 -12.60 6.14 0.50
N LYS A 10 -13.11 7.37 0.31
CA LYS A 10 -13.16 8.01 -1.00
C LYS A 10 -11.77 8.24 -1.60
N ASN A 11 -10.79 8.62 -0.78
CA ASN A 11 -9.41 8.79 -1.22
C ASN A 11 -8.75 7.46 -1.58
N ILE A 12 -8.91 6.43 -0.74
CA ILE A 12 -8.37 5.09 -1.00
C ILE A 12 -8.94 4.53 -2.30
N LYS A 13 -10.26 4.64 -2.50
CA LYS A 13 -10.91 4.23 -3.75
C LYS A 13 -10.31 4.92 -4.97
N LYS A 14 -10.05 6.23 -4.92
CA LYS A 14 -9.42 6.98 -6.01
C LYS A 14 -8.00 6.50 -6.31
N ILE A 15 -7.23 6.13 -5.29
CA ILE A 15 -5.88 5.60 -5.48
C ILE A 15 -5.95 4.24 -6.17
N ILE A 16 -6.78 3.32 -5.67
CA ILE A 16 -6.97 1.99 -6.26
C ILE A 16 -7.41 2.11 -7.73
N GLN A 17 -8.37 2.98 -8.03
CA GLN A 17 -8.85 3.21 -9.40
C GLN A 17 -7.76 3.65 -10.39
N LYS A 18 -6.68 4.28 -9.90
CA LYS A 18 -5.53 4.67 -10.74
C LYS A 18 -4.51 3.55 -10.90
N MET A 19 -4.48 2.58 -9.99
CA MET A 19 -3.48 1.50 -9.98
C MET A 19 -3.97 0.24 -10.69
N VAL A 20 -5.27 -0.04 -10.63
CA VAL A 20 -5.84 -1.23 -11.26
C VAL A 20 -5.79 -1.14 -12.79
N LYS A 21 -5.36 -2.22 -13.44
CA LYS A 21 -5.51 -2.38 -14.90
C LYS A 21 -6.92 -2.86 -15.23
N ASN A 22 -7.42 -3.83 -14.47
CA ASN A 22 -8.79 -4.35 -14.57
C ASN A 22 -9.49 -4.30 -13.22
N TYR A 23 -10.82 -4.29 -13.21
CA TYR A 23 -11.61 -4.20 -11.97
C TYR A 23 -11.41 -5.39 -11.02
N LYS A 24 -10.89 -6.52 -11.51
CA LYS A 24 -10.68 -7.74 -10.71
C LYS A 24 -9.44 -7.65 -9.81
N ASP A 25 -8.45 -6.84 -10.19
CA ASP A 25 -7.12 -6.82 -9.58
C ASP A 25 -7.03 -5.81 -8.41
N TRP A 26 -8.17 -5.25 -7.99
CA TRP A 26 -8.22 -4.21 -6.96
C TRP A 26 -7.66 -4.67 -5.61
N HIS A 27 -7.81 -5.95 -5.30
CA HIS A 27 -7.39 -6.54 -4.03
C HIS A 27 -5.86 -6.69 -3.97
N GLU A 28 -5.21 -6.95 -5.10
CA GLU A 28 -3.74 -6.97 -5.23
C GLU A 28 -3.16 -5.55 -5.08
N MET A 29 -3.88 -4.53 -5.56
CA MET A 29 -3.45 -3.13 -5.48
C MET A 29 -3.76 -2.48 -4.12
N LEU A 30 -4.64 -3.08 -3.32
CA LEU A 30 -5.09 -2.51 -2.05
C LEU A 30 -3.94 -2.27 -1.04
N PRO A 31 -2.99 -3.19 -0.80
CA PRO A 31 -1.87 -2.95 0.10
C PRO A 31 -1.04 -1.73 -0.31
N TYR A 32 -0.77 -1.57 -1.61
CA TYR A 32 -0.02 -0.45 -2.16
C TYR A 32 -0.79 0.86 -2.04
N ALA A 33 -2.10 0.85 -2.32
CA ALA A 33 -2.95 2.03 -2.18
C ALA A 33 -3.04 2.49 -0.72
N LEU A 34 -3.14 1.56 0.23
CA LEU A 34 -3.11 1.87 1.66
C LEU A 34 -1.76 2.41 2.10
N HIS A 35 -0.65 1.82 1.61
CA HIS A 35 0.69 2.31 1.89
C HIS A 35 0.85 3.76 1.42
N GLY A 36 0.60 4.04 0.14
CA GLY A 36 0.67 5.40 -0.39
C GLY A 36 -0.28 6.37 0.34
N TYR A 37 -1.47 5.91 0.74
CA TYR A 37 -2.36 6.74 1.54
C TYR A 37 -1.75 7.12 2.90
N ARG A 38 -1.10 6.16 3.58
CA ARG A 38 -0.53 6.35 4.92
C ARG A 38 0.77 7.12 4.92
N THR A 39 1.57 7.05 3.85
CA THR A 39 2.90 7.69 3.79
C THR A 39 2.92 9.03 3.06
N THR A 40 1.82 9.42 2.39
CA THR A 40 1.72 10.74 1.74
C THR A 40 1.21 11.81 2.70
N VAL A 41 1.86 12.98 2.70
CA VAL A 41 1.46 14.16 3.47
C VAL A 41 0.06 14.62 3.06
N ARG A 42 -0.81 14.85 4.05
CA ARG A 42 -2.17 15.35 3.83
C ARG A 42 -2.15 16.87 3.91
N THR A 43 -2.70 17.54 2.89
CA THR A 43 -2.82 19.01 2.86
C THR A 43 -3.60 19.57 4.04
N SER A 44 -4.55 18.83 4.59
CA SER A 44 -5.36 19.25 5.73
C SER A 44 -4.61 19.27 7.07
N THR A 45 -3.57 18.43 7.23
CA THR A 45 -2.83 18.29 8.50
C THR A 45 -1.35 18.64 8.38
N GLY A 46 -0.81 18.77 7.18
CA GLY A 46 0.63 18.92 6.94
C GLY A 46 1.45 17.68 7.32
N ALA A 47 0.81 16.57 7.67
CA ALA A 47 1.44 15.35 8.18
C ALA A 47 0.97 14.12 7.41
N THR A 48 1.73 13.02 7.50
CA THR A 48 1.32 11.73 6.95
C THR A 48 0.38 11.03 7.95
N PRO A 49 -0.64 10.26 7.51
CA PRO A 49 -1.45 9.49 8.45
C PRO A 49 -0.63 8.52 9.30
N PHE A 50 0.49 8.00 8.78
CA PHE A 50 1.42 7.16 9.53
C PHE A 50 2.05 7.92 10.71
N SER A 51 2.57 9.13 10.48
CA SER A 51 3.22 9.89 11.55
C SER A 51 2.24 10.36 12.63
N LEU A 52 0.98 10.58 12.28
CA LEU A 52 -0.08 10.87 13.26
C LEU A 52 -0.40 9.68 14.18
N VAL A 53 -0.21 8.44 13.71
CA VAL A 53 -0.48 7.24 14.51
C VAL A 53 0.73 6.82 15.34
N TYR A 54 1.93 6.88 14.76
CA TYR A 54 3.14 6.32 15.38
C TYR A 54 4.12 7.37 15.91
N GLY A 55 3.91 8.65 15.64
CA GLY A 55 4.80 9.73 16.08
C GLY A 55 6.15 9.78 15.36
N MET A 56 6.31 9.06 14.25
CA MET A 56 7.54 9.02 13.45
C MET A 56 7.26 8.95 11.95
N GLU A 57 8.23 9.29 11.13
CA GLU A 57 8.13 9.15 9.68
C GLU A 57 8.17 7.68 9.25
N ALA A 58 7.45 7.36 8.17
CA ALA A 58 7.53 6.04 7.58
C ALA A 58 8.87 5.90 6.83
N VAL A 59 9.66 4.91 7.22
CA VAL A 59 10.93 4.57 6.56
C VAL A 59 10.71 3.30 5.74
N LEU A 60 11.06 3.33 4.45
CA LEU A 60 11.03 2.15 3.60
C LEU A 60 12.18 1.20 4.02
N PRO A 61 11.91 -0.09 4.25
CA PRO A 61 12.98 -1.06 4.50
C PRO A 61 13.92 -1.18 3.30
N ILE A 62 15.22 -1.32 3.55
CA ILE A 62 16.22 -1.48 2.49
C ILE A 62 15.97 -2.75 1.67
N GLU A 63 15.34 -3.75 2.26
CA GLU A 63 15.01 -5.03 1.63
C GLU A 63 14.02 -4.89 0.46
N VAL A 64 13.30 -3.77 0.36
CA VAL A 64 12.44 -3.44 -0.78
C VAL A 64 13.28 -3.03 -2.00
N GLU A 65 14.41 -2.36 -1.78
CA GLU A 65 15.34 -1.92 -2.84
C GLU A 65 16.40 -2.99 -3.15
N ILE A 66 16.88 -3.67 -2.11
CA ILE A 66 17.85 -4.75 -2.18
C ILE A 66 17.18 -6.02 -1.65
N PRO A 67 16.60 -6.87 -2.51
CA PRO A 67 15.86 -8.04 -2.08
C PRO A 67 16.69 -8.92 -1.14
N SER A 68 16.25 -9.05 0.10
CA SER A 68 16.87 -9.97 1.04
C SER A 68 16.66 -11.43 0.59
N LEU A 69 17.47 -12.36 1.10
CA LEU A 69 17.29 -13.79 0.84
C LEU A 69 15.88 -14.27 1.18
N ARG A 70 15.26 -13.69 2.22
CA ARG A 70 13.87 -13.99 2.59
C ARG A 70 12.90 -13.55 1.50
N VAL A 71 12.99 -12.30 1.05
CA VAL A 71 12.12 -11.77 -0.02
C VAL A 71 12.29 -12.58 -1.30
N LEU A 72 13.53 -12.92 -1.66
CA LEU A 72 13.83 -13.74 -2.83
C LEU A 72 13.29 -15.17 -2.74
N MET A 73 13.22 -15.75 -1.54
CA MET A 73 12.61 -17.07 -1.34
C MET A 73 11.09 -16.99 -1.47
N GLU A 74 10.45 -15.97 -0.87
CA GLU A 74 9.00 -15.76 -0.96
C GLU A 74 8.56 -15.53 -2.43
N THR A 75 9.28 -14.72 -3.20
CA THR A 75 8.96 -14.48 -4.63
C THR A 75 9.17 -15.72 -5.50
N LYS A 76 10.23 -16.51 -5.26
CA LYS A 76 10.46 -17.76 -5.99
C LYS A 76 9.41 -18.83 -5.70
N LEU A 77 8.88 -18.86 -4.48
CA LEU A 77 7.79 -19.75 -4.12
C LEU A 77 6.50 -19.37 -4.86
N GLU A 78 6.20 -18.06 -4.95
CA GLU A 78 5.07 -17.56 -5.74
C GLU A 78 5.20 -17.92 -7.23
N GLU A 79 6.38 -17.76 -7.84
CA GLU A 79 6.64 -18.19 -9.23
C GLU A 79 6.47 -19.71 -9.41
N ALA A 80 6.96 -20.51 -8.46
CA ALA A 80 6.89 -21.96 -8.52
C ALA A 80 5.46 -22.50 -8.39
N GLU A 81 4.63 -21.88 -7.54
CA GLU A 81 3.21 -22.23 -7.40
C GLU A 81 2.40 -21.81 -8.63
N TRP A 82 2.70 -20.65 -9.23
CA TRP A 82 2.06 -20.18 -10.48
C TRP A 82 2.29 -21.10 -11.68
N VAL A 83 3.45 -21.76 -11.78
CA VAL A 83 3.80 -22.64 -12.92
C VAL A 83 3.08 -24.00 -12.85
N GLN A 84 2.44 -24.35 -11.73
CA GLN A 84 1.77 -25.65 -11.55
C GLN A 84 0.25 -25.67 -11.78
N THR A 85 -0.35 -24.56 -12.26
CA THR A 85 -1.80 -24.48 -12.58
C THR A 85 -2.02 -24.21 -14.06
#